data_AF-A0A239NUD7-F1
#
_entry.id   AF-A0A239NUD7-F1
#
_cell.length_a   1.000
_cell.length_b   1.000
_cell.length_c   1.000
_cell.angle_alpha   90.00
_cell.angle_beta   90.00
_cell.angle_gamma   90.00
#
_symmetry.space_group_name_H-M   'P 1'
#
loop_
_entity.id
_entity.type
_entity.pdbx_description
1 polymer ?
#
loop_
_entity_poly.entity_id
_entity_poly.type
_entity_poly.pdbx_seq_one_letter_code
_entity_poly.pdbx_strand_id
1 'polypeptide(L)'
;MSCGGERDVDPVLYSRPYWVGAAGDPGQRPYALLVEALARYGTVAVAKVTLRTRERLAVLRPWHGMLVLHTPLWPEGIREPDDSPEPRR
;
A
#
# COMPACT_ATOMS: atom_id res chain seq x y z
N MET A 1 -2.11 15.42 15.44
CA MET A 1 -1.57 14.09 15.10
C MET A 1 -2.22 13.65 13.80
N SER A 2 -1.52 13.82 12.68
CA SER A 2 -2.06 13.49 11.35
C SER A 2 -1.89 11.98 11.13
N CYS A 3 -2.95 11.21 11.34
CA CYS A 3 -2.99 9.83 10.91
C CYS A 3 -3.59 9.86 9.49
N GLY A 4 -2.72 9.72 8.47
CA GLY A 4 -3.16 9.71 7.07
C GLY A 4 -4.20 8.62 6.85
N GLY A 5 -5.44 9.04 6.59
CA GLY A 5 -6.52 8.12 6.26
C GLY A 5 -6.35 7.56 4.85
N GLU A 6 -7.16 6.58 4.45
CA GLU A 6 -7.17 6.04 3.08
C GLU A 6 -7.39 7.10 1.98
N ARG A 7 -7.88 8.30 2.35
CA ARG A 7 -8.02 9.47 1.45
C ARG A 7 -6.72 10.26 1.20
N ASP A 8 -5.67 10.00 1.98
CA ASP A 8 -4.37 10.69 1.89
C ASP A 8 -3.42 9.97 0.90
N VAL A 9 -3.76 8.74 0.51
CA VAL A 9 -2.97 7.97 -0.46
C VAL A 9 -3.71 7.93 -1.79
N ASP A 10 -3.17 8.64 -2.79
CA ASP A 10 -3.73 8.68 -4.13
C ASP A 10 -3.72 7.27 -4.77
N PRO A 11 -4.87 6.77 -5.26
CA PRO A 11 -4.96 5.49 -5.95
C PRO A 11 -4.01 5.35 -7.15
N VAL A 12 -3.61 6.47 -7.78
CA VAL A 12 -2.67 6.49 -8.91
C VAL A 12 -1.28 6.00 -8.53
N LEU A 13 -0.94 6.06 -7.24
CA LEU A 13 0.34 5.59 -6.72
C LEU A 13 0.41 4.06 -6.66
N TYR A 14 -0.71 3.34 -6.74
CA TYR A 14 -0.73 1.89 -6.56
C TYR A 14 -0.32 1.15 -7.84
N SER A 15 0.86 0.52 -7.83
CA SER A 15 1.32 -0.29 -8.96
C SER A 15 0.76 -1.71 -8.95
N ARG A 16 1.18 -2.55 -8.00
CA ARG A 16 0.83 -3.98 -7.94
C ARG A 16 0.26 -4.36 -6.58
N PRO A 17 -0.98 -4.87 -6.52
CA PRO A 17 -1.54 -5.42 -5.30
C PRO A 17 -0.96 -6.80 -5.01
N TYR A 18 -0.47 -6.99 -3.79
CA TYR A 18 -0.06 -8.28 -3.25
C TYR A 18 -0.92 -8.63 -2.04
N TRP A 19 -1.39 -9.87 -1.98
CA TRP A 19 -2.06 -10.38 -0.79
C TRP A 19 -1.02 -10.72 0.28
N VAL A 20 -1.23 -10.23 1.49
CA VAL A 20 -0.36 -10.52 2.63
C VAL A 20 -1.08 -11.50 3.55
N GLY A 21 -0.47 -12.66 3.76
CA GLY A 21 -0.91 -13.63 4.77
C GLY A 21 -0.01 -13.60 5.99
N ALA A 22 -0.50 -14.16 7.10
CA ALA A 22 0.30 -14.38 8.29
C ALA A 22 1.39 -15.44 8.04
N ALA A 23 2.56 -15.25 8.65
CA ALA A 23 3.65 -16.22 8.61
C ALA A 23 3.43 -17.31 9.68
N GLY A 24 2.79 -18.41 9.28
CA GLY A 24 2.54 -19.56 10.15
C GLY A 24 1.68 -19.24 11.39
N ASP A 25 1.60 -20.20 12.30
CA ASP A 25 0.78 -20.13 13.52
C ASP A 25 1.10 -18.94 14.45
N PRO A 26 2.38 -18.63 14.79
CA PRO A 26 2.68 -17.52 15.69
C PRO A 26 2.38 -16.14 15.08
N GLY A 27 2.27 -16.04 13.75
CA GLY A 27 1.98 -14.80 13.03
C GLY A 27 0.49 -14.46 12.93
N GLN A 28 -0.41 -15.39 13.23
CA GLN A 28 -1.85 -15.20 12.99
C GLN A 28 -2.47 -14.14 13.90
N ARG A 29 -2.17 -14.20 15.19
CA ARG A 29 -2.71 -13.27 16.19
C ARG A 29 -2.28 -11.80 15.93
N PRO A 30 -0.99 -11.48 15.72
CA PRO A 30 -0.60 -10.11 15.41
C PRO A 30 -1.12 -9.63 14.05
N TYR A 31 -1.22 -10.52 13.05
CA TYR A 31 -1.81 -10.19 11.76
C TYR A 31 -3.29 -9.79 11.89
N ALA A 32 -4.09 -10.61 12.58
CA ALA A 32 -5.51 -10.34 12.80
C ALA A 32 -5.74 -9.02 13.56
N LEU A 33 -4.92 -8.76 14.59
CA LEU A 33 -4.98 -7.51 15.34
C LEU A 33 -4.68 -6.29 14.46
N LEU A 34 -3.69 -6.40 13.56
CA LEU A 34 -3.35 -5.32 12.63
C LEU A 34 -4.48 -5.07 11.63
N VAL A 35 -5.07 -6.12 11.06
CA VAL A 35 -6.23 -6.00 10.17
C VAL A 35 -7.38 -5.29 10.87
N GLU A 36 -7.71 -5.73 12.08
CA GLU A 36 -8.81 -5.16 12.87
C GLU A 36 -8.55 -3.70 13.24
N ALA A 37 -7.32 -3.38 13.66
CA ALA A 37 -6.94 -2.00 14.00
C ALA A 37 -7.07 -1.08 12.77
N LEU A 38 -6.51 -1.47 11.63
CA LEU A 38 -6.58 -0.64 10.42
C LEU A 38 -8.03 -0.47 9.94
N ALA A 39 -8.83 -1.54 10.00
CA ALA A 39 -10.24 -1.49 9.62
C ALA A 39 -11.05 -0.58 10.58
N ARG A 40 -10.77 -0.65 11.88
CA ARG A 40 -11.45 0.14 12.91
C ARG A 40 -11.14 1.63 12.81
N TYR A 41 -9.88 1.97 12.51
CA TYR A 41 -9.44 3.37 12.42
C TYR A 41 -9.59 3.97 11.02
N GLY A 42 -9.89 3.17 10.00
CA GLY A 42 -9.99 3.64 8.61
C GLY A 42 -8.65 4.19 8.09
N THR A 43 -7.55 3.63 8.60
CA THR A 43 -6.18 4.06 8.28
C THR A 43 -5.47 3.01 7.44
N VAL A 44 -4.45 3.47 6.74
CA VAL A 44 -3.50 2.62 6.01
C VAL A 44 -2.19 2.56 6.77
N ALA A 45 -1.52 1.41 6.75
CA ALA A 45 -0.19 1.29 7.32
C ALA A 45 0.86 1.48 6.22
N VAL A 46 1.95 2.18 6.54
CA VAL A 46 3.13 2.26 5.66
C VAL A 46 4.20 1.35 6.22
N ALA A 47 4.73 0.47 5.39
CA ALA A 47 5.75 -0.51 5.75
C ALA A 47 6.87 -0.53 4.72
N LYS A 48 8.05 -0.98 5.13
CA LYS A 48 9.16 -1.26 4.22
C LYS A 48 9.22 -2.76 4.02
N VAL A 49 9.15 -3.21 2.77
CA VAL A 49 9.16 -4.63 2.42
C VAL A 49 10.32 -4.96 1.51
N THR A 50 10.94 -6.11 1.74
CA THR A 50 12.00 -6.64 0.88
C THR A 50 11.40 -7.64 -0.09
N LEU A 51 11.19 -7.22 -1.34
CA LEU A 51 10.70 -8.09 -2.39
C LEU A 51 11.91 -8.64 -3.16
N ARG A 52 12.19 -9.95 -2.97
CA ARG A 52 13.35 -10.70 -3.48
C ARG A 52 14.71 -10.18 -3.02
N THR A 53 15.11 -8.99 -3.46
CA THR A 53 16.47 -8.44 -3.30
C THR A 53 16.47 -6.92 -3.14
N ARG A 54 15.34 -6.25 -3.38
CA ARG A 54 15.21 -4.79 -3.29
C ARG A 54 14.20 -4.45 -2.21
N GLU A 55 14.60 -3.59 -1.30
CA GLU A 55 13.70 -2.97 -0.35
C GLU A 55 12.85 -1.92 -1.08
N ARG A 56 11.55 -1.91 -0.79
CA ARG A 56 10.60 -0.96 -1.33
C ARG A 56 9.69 -0.47 -0.21
N LEU A 57 9.28 0.79 -0.30
CA LEU A 57 8.16 1.27 0.50
C LEU A 57 6.88 0.55 0.03
N ALA A 58 5.97 0.30 0.94
CA ALA A 58 4.71 -0.35 0.69
C ALA A 58 3.60 0.24 1.58
N VAL A 59 2.39 0.27 1.05
CA VAL A 59 1.19 0.67 1.74
C VAL A 59 0.33 -0.56 1.96
N LEU A 60 -0.06 -0.83 3.20
CA LEU A 60 -0.93 -1.91 3.61
C LEU A 60 -2.32 -1.33 3.91
N ARG A 61 -3.34 -1.88 3.26
CA ARG A 61 -4.72 -1.54 3.53
C ARG A 61 -5.53 -2.79 3.91
N PRO A 62 -6.49 -2.67 4.84
CA PRO A 62 -7.43 -3.73 5.14
C PRO A 62 -8.47 -3.84 4.01
N TRP A 63 -8.67 -5.04 3.49
CA TRP A 63 -9.68 -5.33 2.48
C TRP A 63 -10.34 -6.67 2.79
N HIS A 64 -11.65 -6.64 3.08
CA HIS A 64 -12.46 -7.85 3.36
C HIS A 64 -11.82 -8.82 4.38
N GLY A 65 -11.21 -8.29 5.45
CA GLY A 65 -10.57 -9.11 6.49
C GLY A 65 -9.16 -9.61 6.14
N MET A 66 -8.58 -9.15 5.04
CA MET A 66 -7.20 -9.44 4.65
C MET A 66 -6.40 -8.14 4.46
N LEU A 67 -5.07 -8.22 4.51
CA LEU A 67 -4.20 -7.11 4.15
C LEU A 67 -3.85 -7.18 2.67
N VAL A 68 -4.07 -6.07 1.98
CA VAL A 68 -3.59 -5.84 0.62
C VAL A 68 -2.43 -4.88 0.70
N LEU A 69 -1.29 -5.33 0.20
CA LEU A 69 -0.08 -4.53 0.05
C LEU A 69 -0.04 -3.93 -1.35
N HIS A 70 0.14 -2.62 -1.42
CA HIS A 70 0.46 -1.91 -2.64
C HIS A 70 1.87 -1.36 -2.55
N THR A 71 2.63 -1.48 -3.63
CA THR A 71 3.91 -0.79 -3.75
C THR A 71 3.69 0.56 -4.42
N PRO A 72 3.84 1.69 -3.71
CA PRO A 72 3.76 3.00 -4.32
C PRO A 72 4.84 3.14 -5.40
N LEU A 73 4.44 3.67 -6.56
CA LEU A 73 5.39 4.22 -7.51
C LEU A 73 5.90 5.54 -6.92
N TRP A 74 7.20 5.65 -6.65
CA TRP A 74 7.77 6.90 -6.14
C TRP A 74 7.65 8.00 -7.23
N PRO A 75 7.46 9.26 -6.84
CA PRO A 75 7.14 10.36 -7.76
C PRO A 75 8.22 10.70 -8.79
N GLU A 76 9.44 10.15 -8.73
CA GLU A 76 10.41 10.30 -9.81
C GLU A 76 10.03 9.52 -11.09
N GLY A 77 9.07 8.59 -10.99
CA GLY A 77 8.48 7.87 -12.11
C GLY A 77 7.11 8.40 -12.58
N ILE A 78 6.54 9.39 -11.90
CA ILE A 78 5.23 9.96 -12.24
C ILE A 78 5.48 11.14 -13.18
N ARG A 79 5.38 10.90 -14.50
CA ARG A 79 5.30 12.01 -15.46
C ARG A 79 4.03 12.79 -15.17
N GLU A 80 4.19 14.07 -14.87
CA GLU A 80 3.07 15.00 -14.86
C GLU A 80 2.45 14.98 -16.27
N PRO A 81 1.11 14.95 -16.40
CA PRO A 81 0.44 14.89 -17.70
C PRO A 81 0.76 16.09 -18.60
N ASP A 82 1.36 17.16 -18.06
CA ASP A 82 1.78 18.36 -18.79
C ASP A 82 3.08 18.15 -19.62
N ASP A 83 3.83 17.07 -19.39
CA ASP A 83 5.09 16.77 -20.11
C ASP A 83 4.90 15.77 -21.27
N SER A 84 3.66 15.62 -21.76
CA SER A 84 3.35 14.80 -22.93
C SER A 84 3.23 15.69 -24.18
N PRO A 85 4.09 15.54 -25.20
CA PRO A 85 3.80 16.14 -26.50
C PRO A 85 2.49 15.52 -27.02
N GLU A 86 1.63 16.39 -27.54
CA GLU A 86 0.24 16.12 -27.94
C GLU A 86 0.00 14.70 -28.53
N PRO A 87 -1.15 14.07 -28.23
CA PRO A 87 -1.50 12.80 -28.86
C PRO A 87 -1.59 13.02 -30.38
N ARG A 88 -0.62 12.48 -31.13
CA ARG A 88 -0.69 12.43 -32.60
C ARG A 88 -1.97 11.71 -32.99
N ARG A 89 -2.90 12.46 -33.58
CA ARG A 89 -4.04 11.95 -34.35
C ARG A 89 -3.58 11.11 -35.53
#